data_AF-A0A453HP84-F1
#
_entry.id   AF-A0A453HP84-F1
#
_cell.length_a   1.000
_cell.length_b   1.000
_cell.length_c   1.000
_cell.angle_alpha   90.00
_cell.angle_beta   90.00
_cell.angle_gamma   90.00
#
_symmetry.space_group_name_H-M   'P 1'
#
loop_
_entity.id
_entity.type
_entity.pdbx_description
1 polymer ?
#
loop_
_entity_poly.entity_id
_entity_poly.type
_entity_poly.pdbx_seq_one_letter_code
_entity_poly.pdbx_strand_id
1 'polypeptide(L)'
;MVNQVNSLVSQVDQGLGIGSRNPFFNRHQLTVTKFVNLNKQEKGAGKPPPAVLVAHGRYAGCVGDLPSYDAFALGGPHSVRGYGMGELGACRNLLEVATEVRIPVPVMKNTHVYAFAEHGTDLGSSKDVKGNPTEFFRRAGQGSSYGVGVRLGPLRAEYAVDHNAGTGSVFFRYGDRF
;
A
#
# COMPACT_ATOMS: atom_id res chain seq x y z
N MET A 1 -22.25 -12.74 14.89
CA MET A 1 -20.82 -12.49 14.59
C MET A 1 -20.72 -12.02 13.15
N VAL A 2 -20.37 -10.76 12.89
CA VAL A 2 -20.15 -10.29 11.51
C VAL A 2 -18.72 -10.67 11.14
N ASN A 3 -18.56 -11.47 10.08
CA ASN A 3 -17.25 -11.83 9.52
C ASN A 3 -16.48 -10.54 9.21
N GLN A 4 -15.45 -10.25 10.02
CA GLN A 4 -14.37 -9.39 9.57
C GLN A 4 -13.72 -10.13 8.40
N VAL A 5 -13.90 -9.62 7.18
CA VAL A 5 -13.20 -10.17 6.02
C VAL A 5 -11.74 -9.77 6.18
N ASN A 6 -10.91 -10.71 6.60
CA ASN A 6 -9.47 -10.53 6.64
C ASN A 6 -8.94 -11.11 5.32
N SER A 7 -8.35 -10.26 4.49
CA SER A 7 -7.67 -10.73 3.28
C SER A 7 -6.20 -10.97 3.61
N LEU A 8 -5.77 -12.20 3.49
CA LEU A 8 -4.37 -12.61 3.62
C LEU A 8 -3.97 -13.24 2.28
N VAL A 9 -3.01 -12.62 1.60
CA VAL A 9 -2.45 -13.15 0.36
C VAL A 9 -0.95 -13.35 0.58
N SER A 10 -0.49 -14.58 0.40
CA SER A 10 0.94 -14.91 0.41
C SER A 10 1.31 -15.47 -0.96
N GLN A 11 2.40 -14.96 -1.52
CA GLN A 11 2.96 -15.40 -2.79
C GLN A 11 4.43 -15.72 -2.58
N VAL A 12 4.89 -16.82 -3.15
CA VAL A 12 6.29 -17.24 -3.10
C VAL A 12 6.68 -17.64 -4.52
N ASP A 13 7.66 -16.93 -5.09
CA ASP A 13 8.24 -17.22 -6.39
C ASP A 13 9.68 -17.71 -6.19
N GLN A 14 10.04 -18.83 -6.79
CA GLN A 14 11.37 -19.41 -6.65
C GLN A 14 12.05 -19.60 -8.01
N GLY A 15 13.20 -18.96 -8.18
CA GLY A 15 14.13 -19.24 -9.27
C GLY A 15 15.03 -20.41 -8.89
N LEU A 16 14.87 -21.56 -9.55
CA LEU A 16 15.61 -22.79 -9.25
C LEU A 16 17.02 -22.86 -9.87
N GLY A 17 17.36 -21.94 -10.79
CA GLY A 17 18.72 -21.85 -11.35
C GLY A 17 19.21 -23.09 -12.11
N ILE A 18 18.32 -23.99 -12.56
CA ILE A 18 18.70 -25.22 -13.26
C ILE A 18 19.09 -24.87 -14.71
N GLY A 19 20.38 -25.03 -15.03
CA GLY A 19 20.96 -24.70 -16.34
C GLY A 19 21.57 -23.30 -16.36
N SER A 20 22.84 -23.24 -16.79
CA SER A 20 23.80 -22.12 -16.74
C SER A 20 23.24 -20.69 -16.80
N ARG A 21 23.66 -19.84 -15.84
CA ARG A 21 23.46 -18.37 -15.69
C ARG A 21 22.11 -17.84 -15.21
N ASN A 22 21.15 -18.69 -14.83
CA ASN A 22 19.90 -18.20 -14.24
C ASN A 22 20.06 -17.87 -12.74
N PRO A 23 19.51 -16.73 -12.28
CA PRO A 23 19.58 -16.35 -10.88
C PRO A 23 18.81 -17.33 -9.99
N PHE A 24 19.45 -17.78 -8.90
CA PHE A 24 18.78 -18.51 -7.83
C PHE A 24 18.22 -17.50 -6.83
N PHE A 25 16.90 -17.43 -6.74
CA PHE A 25 16.22 -16.49 -5.85
C PHE A 25 14.95 -17.10 -5.26
N ASN A 26 14.57 -16.64 -4.08
CA ASN A 26 13.29 -16.92 -3.46
C ASN A 26 12.66 -15.58 -3.08
N ARG A 27 11.61 -15.21 -3.81
CA ARG A 27 10.86 -13.97 -3.61
C ARG A 27 9.58 -14.31 -2.87
N HIS A 28 9.36 -13.66 -1.73
CA HIS A 28 8.18 -13.85 -0.92
C HIS A 28 7.43 -12.52 -0.78
N GLN A 29 6.12 -12.56 -0.97
CA GLN A 29 5.23 -11.42 -0.78
C GLN A 29 4.12 -11.82 0.18
N LEU A 30 3.81 -10.94 1.11
CA LEU A 30 2.79 -11.12 2.11
C LEU A 30 1.98 -9.83 2.20
N THR A 31 0.71 -9.93 1.85
CA THR A 31 -0.24 -8.84 1.92
C THR A 31 -1.34 -9.20 2.90
N VAL A 32 -1.52 -8.37 3.91
CA VAL A 32 -2.52 -8.52 4.97
C VAL A 32 -3.43 -7.31 4.96
N THR A 33 -4.74 -7.51 4.83
CA THR A 33 -5.73 -6.43 4.94
C THR A 33 -6.79 -6.83 5.96
N LYS A 34 -6.95 -6.02 7.00
CA LYS A 34 -7.88 -6.23 8.10
C LYS A 34 -8.88 -5.08 8.17
N PHE A 35 -10.17 -5.43 8.19
CA PHE A 35 -11.26 -4.46 8.31
C PHE A 35 -11.86 -4.55 9.72
N VAL A 36 -11.74 -3.47 10.48
CA VAL A 36 -12.22 -3.34 11.85
C VAL A 36 -13.37 -2.33 11.89
N ASN A 37 -14.58 -2.81 12.17
CA ASN A 37 -15.72 -1.92 12.37
C ASN A 37 -15.59 -1.23 13.74
N LEU A 38 -15.50 0.10 13.75
CA LEU A 38 -15.33 0.89 14.98
C LEU A 38 -16.64 1.03 15.76
N ASN A 39 -17.79 1.01 15.08
CA ASN A 39 -19.09 1.07 15.74
C ASN A 39 -19.71 -0.32 15.88
N LYS A 40 -19.87 -0.78 17.12
CA LYS A 40 -20.79 -1.88 17.51
C LYS A 40 -22.26 -1.42 17.47
N GLN A 41 -22.69 -0.70 16.43
CA GLN A 41 -24.11 -0.38 16.31
C GLN A 41 -24.88 -1.62 15.89
N GLU A 42 -25.94 -1.93 16.62
CA GLU A 42 -26.92 -2.95 16.24
C GLU A 42 -27.46 -2.63 14.85
N LYS A 43 -27.42 -3.62 13.96
CA LYS A 43 -27.99 -3.57 12.61
C LYS A 43 -29.51 -3.39 12.72
N GLY A 44 -29.96 -2.14 12.82
CA GLY A 44 -31.36 -1.75 12.75
C GLY A 44 -31.65 -1.10 11.38
N ALA A 45 -32.79 -1.46 10.78
CA ALA A 45 -33.26 -0.85 9.55
C ALA A 45 -33.38 0.68 9.74
N GLY A 46 -32.55 1.46 9.05
CA GLY A 46 -32.57 2.93 9.06
C GLY A 46 -31.40 3.64 9.74
N LYS A 47 -30.42 2.94 10.35
CA LYS A 47 -29.22 3.57 10.94
C LYS A 47 -28.08 3.71 9.90
N PRO A 48 -27.27 4.78 9.99
CA PRO A 48 -26.15 4.99 9.06
C PRO A 48 -25.13 3.84 9.14
N PRO A 49 -24.37 3.57 8.07
CA PRO A 49 -23.35 2.52 8.09
C PRO A 49 -22.34 2.74 9.23
N PRO A 50 -21.72 1.69 9.79
CA PRO A 50 -20.70 1.86 10.81
C PRO A 50 -19.41 2.43 10.21
N ALA A 51 -18.65 3.18 11.01
CA ALA A 51 -17.29 3.59 10.65
C ALA A 51 -16.38 2.35 10.59
N VAL A 52 -15.50 2.29 9.59
CA VAL A 52 -14.62 1.16 9.32
C VAL A 52 -13.17 1.61 9.30
N LEU A 53 -12.33 1.01 10.13
CA LEU A 53 -10.89 1.12 10.08
C LEU A 53 -10.33 -0.02 9.22
N VAL A 54 -9.59 0.32 8.18
CA VAL A 54 -8.88 -0.62 7.32
C VAL A 54 -7.40 -0.53 7.65
N ALA A 55 -6.82 -1.63 8.10
CA ALA A 55 -5.38 -1.76 8.28
C ALA A 55 -4.85 -2.68 7.18
N HIS A 56 -3.90 -2.19 6.40
CA HIS A 56 -3.25 -2.91 5.32
C HIS A 56 -1.75 -2.95 5.60
N GLY A 57 -1.15 -4.13 5.49
CA GLY A 57 0.29 -4.33 5.59
C GLY A 57 0.75 -5.14 4.39
N ARG A 58 1.77 -4.66 3.70
CA ARG A 58 2.42 -5.36 2.60
C ARG A 58 3.89 -5.51 2.94
N TYR A 59 4.35 -6.74 3.00
CA TYR A 59 5.75 -7.08 3.10
C TYR A 59 6.13 -7.84 1.84
N ALA A 60 7.24 -7.48 1.22
CA ALA A 60 7.83 -8.30 0.18
C ALA A 60 9.32 -8.37 0.40
N GLY A 61 9.90 -9.51 0.06
CA GLY A 61 11.32 -9.72 0.20
C GLY A 61 11.84 -10.68 -0.84
N CYS A 62 13.15 -10.66 -1.01
CA CYS A 62 13.83 -11.65 -1.83
C CYS A 62 15.13 -12.09 -1.17
N VAL A 63 15.31 -13.41 -1.11
CA VAL A 63 16.54 -14.06 -0.68
C VAL A 63 17.25 -14.61 -1.91
N GLY A 64 18.54 -14.31 -2.08
CA GLY A 64 19.35 -14.75 -3.22
C GLY A 64 19.63 -13.64 -4.25
N ASP A 65 19.98 -14.06 -5.46
CA ASP A 65 20.43 -13.15 -6.53
C ASP A 65 19.26 -12.58 -7.32
N LEU A 66 18.47 -11.73 -6.67
CA LEU A 66 17.39 -11.02 -7.37
C LEU A 66 17.98 -10.12 -8.47
N PRO A 67 17.57 -10.29 -9.73
CA PRO A 67 17.99 -9.41 -10.81
C PRO A 67 17.37 -8.01 -10.65
N SER A 68 18.07 -6.98 -11.14
CA SER A 68 17.65 -5.57 -10.99
C SER A 68 16.27 -5.26 -11.57
N TYR A 69 15.83 -6.02 -12.58
CA TYR A 69 14.51 -5.85 -13.22
C TYR A 69 13.36 -6.41 -12.38
N ASP A 70 13.63 -7.31 -11.44
CA ASP A 70 12.62 -7.85 -10.50
C ASP A 70 12.66 -7.14 -9.14
N ALA A 71 13.47 -6.10 -8.98
CA ALA A 71 13.51 -5.29 -7.77
C ALA A 71 12.15 -4.64 -7.50
N PHE A 72 11.79 -4.54 -6.23
CA PHE A 72 10.52 -3.95 -5.84
C PHE A 72 10.61 -2.43 -5.89
N ALA A 73 9.70 -1.82 -6.65
CA ALA A 73 9.51 -0.38 -6.66
C ALA A 73 8.73 0.07 -5.41
N LEU A 74 9.30 1.01 -4.65
CA LEU A 74 8.67 1.63 -3.51
C LEU A 74 8.07 2.98 -3.91
N GLY A 75 6.79 3.19 -3.58
CA GLY A 75 6.04 4.39 -3.96
C GLY A 75 5.12 4.14 -5.17
N GLY A 76 3.99 4.84 -5.18
CA GLY A 76 2.98 4.75 -6.22
C GLY A 76 1.56 4.53 -5.69
N PRO A 77 0.55 4.57 -6.58
CA PRO A 77 -0.86 4.41 -6.22
C PRO A 77 -1.23 3.16 -5.42
N HIS A 78 -0.53 2.06 -5.65
CA HIS A 78 -0.78 0.76 -5.04
C HIS A 78 0.16 0.45 -3.86
N SER A 79 1.08 1.36 -3.55
CA SER A 79 2.07 1.29 -2.48
C SER A 79 1.77 2.46 -1.52
N VAL A 80 2.67 3.43 -1.41
CA VAL A 80 2.49 4.69 -0.68
C VAL A 80 1.95 5.76 -1.63
N ARG A 81 0.68 6.14 -1.45
CA ARG A 81 0.02 7.21 -2.21
C ARG A 81 0.73 8.54 -2.01
N GLY A 82 0.60 9.46 -2.97
CA GLY A 82 1.29 10.75 -2.97
C GLY A 82 2.66 10.70 -3.64
N TYR A 83 3.34 9.55 -3.59
CA TYR A 83 4.57 9.31 -4.35
C TYR A 83 4.26 8.71 -5.73
N GLY A 84 5.08 9.07 -6.71
CA GLY A 84 5.17 8.43 -8.00
C GLY A 84 5.67 6.99 -7.92
N MET A 85 5.44 6.22 -8.98
CA MET A 85 5.86 4.82 -9.07
C MET A 85 7.39 4.72 -8.93
N GLY A 86 7.85 4.04 -7.87
CA GLY A 86 9.28 3.86 -7.61
C GLY A 86 10.01 5.12 -7.14
N GLU A 87 9.31 6.21 -6.83
CA GLU A 87 9.93 7.48 -6.43
C GLU A 87 10.75 7.34 -5.13
N LEU A 88 10.30 6.49 -4.20
CA LEU A 88 10.97 6.30 -2.92
C LEU A 88 12.21 5.40 -3.00
N GLY A 89 12.28 4.50 -3.99
CA GLY A 89 13.39 3.57 -4.15
C GLY A 89 13.07 2.33 -4.96
N ALA A 90 14.12 1.58 -5.30
CA ALA A 90 14.00 0.19 -5.74
C ALA A 90 14.79 -0.69 -4.75
N CYS A 91 14.15 -1.74 -4.24
CA CYS A 91 14.63 -2.49 -3.08
C CYS A 91 14.40 -4.00 -3.24
N ARG A 92 15.17 -4.81 -2.49
CA ARG A 92 14.97 -6.27 -2.45
C ARG A 92 13.93 -6.68 -1.42
N ASN A 93 13.83 -5.92 -0.35
CA ASN A 93 12.86 -6.06 0.72
C ASN A 93 12.11 -4.73 0.86
N LEU A 94 10.79 -4.82 0.99
CA LEU A 94 9.92 -3.69 1.24
C LEU A 94 9.00 -4.01 2.42
N LEU A 95 8.71 -2.99 3.19
CA LEU A 95 7.66 -3.04 4.19
C LEU A 95 6.80 -1.80 4.05
N GLU A 96 5.52 -2.01 3.86
CA GLU A 96 4.52 -0.97 3.72
C GLU A 96 3.38 -1.22 4.69
N VAL A 97 2.96 -0.16 5.34
CA VAL A 97 1.82 -0.15 6.25
C VAL A 97 0.92 1.00 5.86
N ALA A 98 -0.36 0.72 5.75
CA ALA A 98 -1.39 1.66 5.35
C ALA A 98 -2.57 1.52 6.28
N THR A 99 -3.02 2.62 6.85
CA THR A 99 -4.21 2.67 7.70
C THR A 99 -5.19 3.64 7.08
N GLU A 100 -6.43 3.23 6.89
CA GLU A 100 -7.49 4.04 6.31
C GLU A 100 -8.74 3.99 7.20
N VAL A 101 -9.17 5.15 7.69
CA VAL A 101 -10.40 5.30 8.46
C VAL A 101 -11.50 5.77 7.52
N ARG A 102 -12.58 5.01 7.40
CA ARG A 102 -13.75 5.31 6.57
C ARG A 102 -14.92 5.70 7.46
N ILE A 103 -15.45 6.89 7.26
CA ILE A 103 -16.61 7.45 7.96
C ILE A 103 -17.72 7.67 6.93
N PRO A 104 -18.85 6.95 7.03
CA PRO A 104 -20.01 7.18 6.18
C PRO A 104 -20.67 8.51 6.54
N VAL A 105 -21.08 9.29 5.52
CA VAL A 105 -21.76 10.56 5.73
C VAL A 105 -23.27 10.31 5.73
N PRO A 106 -23.99 10.45 6.86
CA PRO A 106 -25.41 10.11 6.96
C PRO A 106 -26.32 10.99 6.08
N VAL A 107 -25.85 12.16 5.67
CA VAL A 107 -26.60 13.16 4.90
C VAL A 107 -26.71 12.79 3.41
N MET A 108 -25.79 11.98 2.85
CA MET A 108 -25.79 11.59 1.43
C MET A 108 -25.67 10.07 1.29
N LYS A 109 -26.66 9.43 0.65
CA LYS A 109 -26.62 7.98 0.36
C LYS A 109 -25.39 7.67 -0.52
N ASN A 110 -24.67 6.61 -0.19
CA ASN A 110 -23.43 6.14 -0.87
C ASN A 110 -22.19 7.06 -0.80
N THR A 111 -22.19 8.09 0.04
CA THR A 111 -21.00 8.93 0.24
C THR A 111 -20.23 8.49 1.49
N HIS A 112 -18.94 8.21 1.32
CA HIS A 112 -18.03 7.91 2.42
C HIS A 112 -16.84 8.85 2.37
N VAL A 113 -16.53 9.48 3.49
CA VAL A 113 -15.27 10.21 3.65
C VAL A 113 -14.28 9.25 4.28
N TYR A 114 -13.03 9.30 3.84
CA TYR A 114 -11.97 8.52 4.45
C TYR A 114 -10.72 9.35 4.63
N ALA A 115 -9.99 9.07 5.69
CA ALA A 115 -8.65 9.56 5.92
C ALA A 115 -7.70 8.38 5.89
N PHE A 116 -6.50 8.57 5.38
CA PHE A 116 -5.49 7.54 5.32
C PHE A 116 -4.12 8.05 5.73
N ALA A 117 -3.32 7.16 6.27
CA ALA A 117 -1.91 7.35 6.55
C ALA A 117 -1.17 6.10 6.10
N GLU A 118 -0.11 6.29 5.32
CA GLU A 118 0.68 5.22 4.73
C GLU A 118 2.16 5.49 4.98
N HIS A 119 2.91 4.42 5.21
CA HIS A 119 4.35 4.49 5.40
C HIS A 119 4.98 3.29 4.71
N GLY A 120 6.03 3.55 3.93
CA GLY A 120 6.79 2.54 3.23
C GLY A 120 8.28 2.70 3.51
N THR A 121 8.97 1.58 3.66
CA THR A 121 10.42 1.52 3.84
C THR A 121 11.01 0.36 3.05
N ASP A 122 12.21 0.57 2.52
CA ASP A 122 13.02 -0.44 1.82
C ASP A 122 13.84 -1.35 2.76
N LEU A 123 13.68 -1.19 4.09
CA LEU A 123 14.43 -1.90 5.13
C LEU A 123 15.96 -1.83 4.93
N GLY A 124 16.47 -0.81 4.24
CA GLY A 124 17.89 -0.65 3.91
C GLY A 124 18.41 -1.63 2.85
N SER A 125 17.53 -2.39 2.18
CA SER A 125 17.89 -3.37 1.15
C SER A 125 18.08 -2.77 -0.25
N SER A 126 17.85 -1.46 -0.39
CA SER A 126 18.07 -0.72 -1.65
C SER A 126 19.51 -0.80 -2.15
N LYS A 127 20.49 -0.80 -1.24
CA LYS A 127 21.92 -0.93 -1.58
C LYS A 127 22.28 -2.28 -2.20
N ASP A 128 21.50 -3.31 -1.87
CA ASP A 128 21.73 -4.69 -2.33
C ASP A 128 21.16 -4.91 -3.74
N VAL A 129 20.41 -3.94 -4.29
CA VAL A 129 19.98 -3.96 -5.69
C VAL A 129 21.17 -3.63 -6.57
N LYS A 130 21.48 -4.54 -7.52
CA LYS A 130 22.62 -4.38 -8.44
C LYS A 130 22.47 -3.09 -9.26
N GLY A 131 23.43 -2.19 -9.09
CA GLY A 131 23.46 -0.84 -9.68
C GLY A 131 23.03 0.28 -8.72
N ASN A 132 22.59 -0.07 -7.50
CA ASN A 132 22.15 0.84 -6.43
C ASN A 132 21.41 2.09 -6.93
N PRO A 133 20.26 1.90 -7.62
CA PRO A 133 19.51 3.00 -8.20
C PRO A 133 19.01 3.98 -7.12
N THR A 134 18.73 3.50 -5.90
CA THR A 134 18.26 4.37 -4.80
C THR A 134 19.33 5.37 -4.38
N GLU A 135 20.59 4.95 -4.19
CA GLU A 135 21.69 5.88 -3.88
C GLU A 135 22.05 6.74 -5.09
N PHE A 136 22.08 6.14 -6.29
CA PHE A 136 22.39 6.86 -7.53
C PHE A 136 21.40 8.00 -7.81
N PHE A 137 20.10 7.76 -7.58
CA PHE A 137 19.05 8.77 -7.71
C PHE A 137 18.80 9.58 -6.43
N ARG A 138 19.63 9.43 -5.38
CA ARG A 138 19.48 10.07 -4.06
C ARG A 138 18.06 9.97 -3.49
N ARG A 139 17.45 8.80 -3.66
CA ARG A 139 16.10 8.52 -3.16
C ARG A 139 16.15 8.28 -1.65
N ALA A 140 15.05 8.62 -0.97
CA ALA A 140 14.99 8.60 0.49
C ALA A 140 15.04 7.19 1.10
N GLY A 141 14.67 6.13 0.36
CA GLY A 141 14.59 4.75 0.84
C GLY A 141 13.39 4.46 1.77
N GLN A 142 12.76 5.52 2.29
CA GLN A 142 11.53 5.46 3.06
C GLN A 142 10.67 6.69 2.80
N GLY A 143 9.36 6.56 3.01
CA GLY A 143 8.43 7.66 2.84
C GLY A 143 7.14 7.44 3.60
N SER A 144 6.64 8.52 4.19
CA SER A 144 5.29 8.59 4.75
C SER A 144 4.42 9.45 3.86
N SER A 145 3.14 9.11 3.79
CA SER A 145 2.11 9.98 3.24
C SER A 145 0.86 9.91 4.08
N TYR A 146 0.08 10.97 4.03
CA TYR A 146 -1.25 10.99 4.62
C TYR A 146 -2.17 11.76 3.71
N GLY A 147 -3.46 11.50 3.85
CA GLY A 147 -4.42 12.14 2.99
C GLY A 147 -5.84 11.95 3.45
N VAL A 148 -6.71 12.67 2.78
CA VAL A 148 -8.14 12.60 2.96
C VAL A 148 -8.79 12.45 1.61
N GLY A 149 -9.93 11.79 1.56
CA GLY A 149 -10.66 11.67 0.34
C GLY A 149 -12.14 11.40 0.57
N VAL A 150 -12.88 11.59 -0.50
CA VAL A 150 -14.31 11.34 -0.56
C VAL A 150 -14.57 10.32 -1.63
N ARG A 151 -15.42 9.35 -1.30
CA ARG A 151 -15.95 8.37 -2.22
C ARG A 151 -17.41 8.71 -2.48
N LEU A 152 -17.70 9.02 -3.74
CA LEU A 152 -19.04 9.33 -4.25
C LEU A 152 -19.44 8.18 -5.19
N GLY A 153 -20.01 7.11 -4.64
CA GLY A 153 -20.30 5.89 -5.40
C GLY A 153 -19.03 5.22 -5.96
N PRO A 154 -18.86 5.13 -7.30
CA PRO A 154 -17.66 4.56 -7.91
C PRO A 154 -16.49 5.55 -8.04
N LEU A 155 -16.76 6.86 -7.89
CA LEU A 155 -15.74 7.90 -7.99
C LEU A 155 -15.06 8.10 -6.64
N ARG A 156 -13.73 8.15 -6.67
CA ARG A 156 -12.89 8.43 -5.52
C ARG A 156 -12.05 9.67 -5.82
N ALA A 157 -12.25 10.73 -5.04
CA ALA A 157 -11.35 11.87 -5.02
C ALA A 157 -10.52 11.78 -3.74
N GLU A 158 -9.20 11.84 -3.85
CA GLU A 158 -8.28 11.86 -2.71
C GLU A 158 -7.27 12.98 -2.86
N TYR A 159 -6.96 13.63 -1.75
CA TYR A 159 -5.85 14.54 -1.59
C TYR A 159 -4.82 13.86 -0.71
N ALA A 160 -3.66 13.57 -1.28
CA ALA A 160 -2.53 12.97 -0.60
C ALA A 160 -1.43 14.02 -0.44
N VAL A 161 -0.89 14.12 0.76
CA VAL A 161 0.29 14.93 1.06
C VAL A 161 1.44 13.97 1.30
N ASP A 162 2.50 14.13 0.53
CA ASP A 162 3.72 13.39 0.75
C ASP A 162 4.56 14.12 1.83
N HIS A 163 5.08 13.37 2.80
CA HIS A 163 5.80 13.97 3.92
C HIS A 163 7.25 14.34 3.57
N ASN A 164 7.83 13.72 2.53
CA ASN A 164 9.22 13.97 2.16
C ASN A 164 9.38 15.26 1.34
N ALA A 165 8.58 15.49 0.30
CA ALA A 165 8.64 16.71 -0.50
C ALA A 165 7.64 17.78 -0.05
N GLY A 166 6.70 17.45 0.86
CA GLY A 166 5.70 18.39 1.37
C GLY A 166 4.71 18.84 0.31
N THR A 167 4.57 18.09 -0.77
CA THR A 167 3.75 18.39 -1.93
C THR A 167 2.37 17.75 -1.80
N GLY A 168 1.34 18.56 -2.04
CA GLY A 168 -0.04 18.06 -2.08
C GLY A 168 -0.42 17.62 -3.49
N SER A 169 -0.82 16.36 -3.64
CA SER A 169 -1.32 15.82 -4.91
C SER A 169 -2.79 15.42 -4.79
N VAL A 170 -3.61 15.87 -5.74
CA VAL A 170 -5.02 15.47 -5.87
C VAL A 170 -5.12 14.36 -6.90
N PHE A 171 -5.77 13.26 -6.54
CA PHE A 171 -6.04 12.14 -7.43
C PHE A 171 -7.55 11.90 -7.57
N PHE A 172 -7.97 11.66 -8.80
CA PHE A 172 -9.31 11.18 -9.13
C PHE A 172 -9.18 9.75 -9.67
N ARG A 173 -9.88 8.81 -9.04
CA ARG A 173 -9.83 7.39 -9.39
C ARG A 173 -11.24 6.84 -9.53
N TYR A 174 -11.39 5.87 -10.42
CA TYR A 174 -12.63 5.13 -10.62
C TYR A 174 -12.43 3.68 -10.17
N GLY A 175 -13.33 3.17 -9.35
CA GLY A 175 -13.31 1.79 -8.87
C GLY A 175 -12.84 1.61 -7.43
N ASP A 176 -12.77 0.34 -7.01
CA ASP A 176 -12.36 -0.06 -5.66
C ASP A 176 -10.86 -0.37 -5.60
N ARG A 177 -10.23 0.02 -4.47
CA ARG A 177 -8.81 -0.28 -4.21
C ARG A 177 -8.61 -1.69 -3.64
N PHE A 178 -9.63 -2.23 -2.96
CA PHE A 178 -9.61 -3.53 -2.28
C PHE A 178 -10.84 -4.33 -2.69
#